data_AF-A0A661LGT6-F1
#
_entry.id   AF-A0A661LGT6-F1
#
_cell.length_a   1.000
_cell.length_b   1.000
_cell.length_c   1.000
_cell.angle_alpha   90.00
_cell.angle_beta   90.00
_cell.angle_gamma   90.00
#
_symmetry.space_group_name_H-M   'P 1'
#
loop_
_entity.id
_entity.type
_entity.pdbx_description
1 polymer ?
#
loop_
_entity_poly.entity_id
_entity_poly.type
_entity_poly.pdbx_seq_one_letter_code
_entity_poly.pdbx_strand_id
1 'polypeptide(L)'
;GGVKASAMTERYRINVLLRSSLESIYDYYVTDPVNERIGLYYPFFIGAEHNMEFITLSSVFAKGFSAIARLGVKQINEGARPRYQVIYEEKPLRNFYLKYDNFSGPFSYKIIVFDNVEDFRLRYFGVWQEEHKVGGAGSVPEIVYKWQNSFYGKKNMAIPRKLELTVVRAGNRETFHCQIIPTNVFKQSFFRREF
;
A
#
# COMPACT_ATOMS: atom_id res chain seq x y z
N GLY A 1 21.48 12.39 27.75
CA GLY A 1 21.00 11.12 28.33
C GLY A 1 19.61 10.86 27.79
N GLY A 2 19.43 9.84 26.95
CA GLY A 2 18.13 9.51 26.36
C GLY A 2 17.36 8.57 27.28
N VAL A 3 16.16 8.98 27.70
CA VAL A 3 15.20 8.08 28.34
C VAL A 3 14.86 6.99 27.32
N LYS A 4 15.24 5.74 27.59
CA LYS A 4 14.80 4.60 26.78
C LYS A 4 13.28 4.55 26.85
N ALA A 5 12.61 4.78 25.73
CA ALA A 5 11.17 4.56 25.64
C ALA A 5 10.85 3.10 26.01
N SER A 6 9.77 2.89 26.76
CA SER A 6 9.31 1.52 27.00
C SER A 6 8.93 0.86 25.67
N ALA A 7 9.03 -0.47 25.59
CA ALA A 7 8.66 -1.21 24.39
C ALA A 7 7.21 -0.90 23.93
N MET A 8 6.32 -0.58 24.88
CA MET A 8 4.94 -0.18 24.60
C MET A 8 4.85 1.19 23.93
N THR A 9 5.63 2.17 24.37
CA THR A 9 5.68 3.50 23.75
C THR A 9 6.22 3.44 22.32
N GLU A 10 7.28 2.66 22.10
CA GLU A 10 7.84 2.48 20.76
C GLU A 10 6.85 1.79 19.82
N ARG A 11 6.15 0.78 20.35
CA ARG A 11 5.09 0.09 19.61
C ARG A 11 3.97 1.03 19.18
N TYR A 12 3.52 1.87 20.10
CA TYR A 12 2.49 2.87 19.81
C TYR A 12 2.94 3.83 18.71
N ARG A 13 4.18 4.33 18.78
CA ARG A 13 4.76 5.22 17.75
C ARG A 13 4.78 4.57 16.38
N ILE A 14 5.26 3.34 16.27
CA ILE A 14 5.30 2.59 15.00
C ILE A 14 3.88 2.42 14.44
N ASN A 15 2.90 2.07 15.28
CA ASN A 15 1.51 1.92 14.85
C ASN A 15 0.93 3.24 14.31
N VAL A 16 1.20 4.38 14.97
CA VAL A 16 0.73 5.71 14.52
C VAL A 16 1.39 6.13 13.21
N LEU A 17 2.70 5.90 13.07
CA LEU A 17 3.45 6.21 11.85
C LEU A 17 2.98 5.37 10.67
N LEU A 18 2.84 4.05 10.85
CA LEU A 18 2.30 3.17 9.83
C LEU A 18 0.89 3.60 9.44
N ARG A 19 0.01 3.83 10.42
CA ARG A 19 -1.36 4.27 10.16
C ARG A 19 -1.39 5.55 9.34
N SER A 20 -0.60 6.56 9.69
CA SER A 20 -0.54 7.82 8.93
C SER A 20 -0.10 7.59 7.48
N SER A 21 0.90 6.73 7.25
CA SER A 21 1.34 6.36 5.91
C SER A 21 0.23 5.67 5.10
N LEU A 22 -0.47 4.70 5.71
CA LEU A 22 -1.55 3.94 5.07
C LEU A 22 -2.80 4.78 4.80
N GLU A 23 -3.17 5.67 5.71
CA GLU A 23 -4.29 6.59 5.52
C GLU A 23 -3.99 7.62 4.42
N SER A 24 -2.70 7.92 4.19
CA SER A 24 -2.23 8.90 3.20
C SER A 24 -1.78 8.30 1.87
N ILE A 25 -2.28 7.10 1.52
CA ILE A 25 -2.03 6.49 0.21
C ILE A 25 -2.57 7.41 -0.89
N TYR A 26 -1.68 7.77 -1.83
CA TYR A 26 -1.95 8.71 -2.90
C TYR A 26 -2.30 7.98 -4.20
N ASP A 27 -3.26 8.53 -4.95
CA ASP A 27 -3.56 8.15 -6.33
C ASP A 27 -2.46 8.69 -7.28
N TYR A 28 -1.21 8.30 -7.05
CA TYR A 28 -0.08 8.69 -7.87
C TYR A 28 -0.12 7.94 -9.22
N TYR A 29 -0.15 8.66 -10.34
CA TYR A 29 -0.29 8.04 -11.66
C TYR A 29 1.07 7.64 -12.26
N VAL A 30 1.12 6.41 -12.76
CA VAL A 30 2.23 5.81 -13.51
C VAL A 30 1.71 5.27 -14.85
N THR A 31 2.61 4.78 -15.67
CA THR A 31 2.29 4.07 -16.91
C THR A 31 3.22 2.86 -17.08
N ASP A 32 3.17 2.22 -18.23
CA ASP A 32 4.14 1.21 -18.68
C ASP A 32 4.47 1.46 -20.16
N PRO A 33 5.50 0.82 -20.73
CA PRO A 33 5.91 1.07 -22.11
C PRO A 33 4.82 0.83 -23.18
N VAL A 34 3.81 -0.01 -22.89
CA VAL A 34 2.70 -0.30 -23.80
C VAL A 34 1.64 0.80 -23.70
N ASN A 35 1.24 1.15 -22.48
CA ASN A 35 0.21 2.14 -22.18
C ASN A 35 0.66 3.58 -22.41
N GLU A 36 1.96 3.87 -22.27
CA GLU A 36 2.53 5.19 -22.53
C GLU A 36 2.29 5.62 -23.98
N ARG A 37 2.39 4.69 -24.94
CA ARG A 37 2.21 4.97 -26.38
C ARG A 37 0.81 5.46 -26.73
N ILE A 38 -0.18 5.11 -25.91
CA ILE A 38 -1.58 5.51 -26.09
C ILE A 38 -2.01 6.56 -25.05
N GLY A 39 -1.07 7.12 -24.28
CA GLY A 39 -1.35 8.13 -23.27
C GLY A 39 -2.17 7.62 -22.08
N LEU A 40 -2.16 6.31 -21.81
CA LEU A 40 -2.89 5.74 -20.68
C LEU A 40 -2.02 5.73 -19.42
N TYR A 41 -2.57 6.29 -18.35
CA TYR A 41 -1.96 6.34 -17.02
C TYR A 41 -2.94 5.78 -16.00
N TYR A 42 -2.40 5.18 -14.94
CA TYR A 42 -3.18 4.54 -13.88
C TYR A 42 -2.50 4.68 -12.52
N PRO A 43 -3.25 4.56 -11.41
CA PRO A 43 -2.67 4.69 -10.07
C PRO A 43 -1.63 3.59 -9.76
N PHE A 44 -0.51 3.98 -9.15
CA PHE A 44 0.49 3.07 -8.62
C PHE A 44 -0.01 2.45 -7.31
N PHE A 45 -0.54 1.24 -7.41
CA PHE A 45 -0.89 0.41 -6.27
C PHE A 45 -0.80 -1.06 -6.65
N ILE A 46 -0.01 -1.83 -5.91
CA ILE A 46 0.16 -3.27 -6.11
C ILE A 46 -0.14 -3.93 -4.78
N GLY A 47 -1.32 -4.53 -4.64
CA GLY A 47 -1.74 -5.21 -3.41
C GLY A 47 -1.91 -6.71 -3.65
N ALA A 48 -1.12 -7.51 -2.94
CA ALA A 48 -1.27 -8.96 -2.83
C ALA A 48 -1.67 -9.34 -1.39
N GLU A 49 -1.96 -10.63 -1.15
CA GLU A 49 -2.45 -11.06 0.18
C GLU A 49 -1.42 -10.82 1.29
N HIS A 50 -0.11 -10.94 1.00
CA HIS A 50 0.95 -10.85 2.02
C HIS A 50 1.91 -9.68 1.82
N ASN A 51 1.71 -8.86 0.79
CA ASN A 51 2.50 -7.66 0.56
C ASN A 51 1.72 -6.62 -0.23
N MET A 52 2.13 -5.36 -0.11
CA MET A 52 1.67 -4.29 -0.98
C MET A 52 2.74 -3.24 -1.23
N GLU A 53 2.63 -2.58 -2.36
CA GLU A 53 3.42 -1.41 -2.76
C GLU A 53 2.51 -0.26 -3.16
N PHE A 54 2.85 0.93 -2.71
CA PHE A 54 2.01 2.11 -2.86
C PHE A 54 2.85 3.39 -2.75
N ILE A 55 2.25 4.52 -3.15
CA ILE A 55 2.78 5.84 -2.85
C ILE A 55 2.05 6.41 -1.64
N THR A 56 2.78 6.93 -0.66
CA THR A 56 2.22 7.69 0.46
C THR A 56 2.64 9.15 0.41
N LEU A 57 1.75 10.07 0.79
CA LEU A 57 2.10 11.48 1.05
C LEU A 57 2.74 11.69 2.43
N SER A 58 2.59 10.71 3.33
CA SER A 58 3.05 10.78 4.72
C SER A 58 4.20 9.81 4.94
N SER A 59 5.36 10.11 4.34
CA SER A 59 6.58 9.31 4.54
C SER A 59 6.94 9.25 6.02
N VAL A 60 7.20 8.04 6.50
CA VAL A 60 7.62 7.76 7.88
C VAL A 60 9.04 8.30 8.15
N PHE A 61 9.92 8.25 7.15
CA PHE A 61 11.34 8.58 7.32
C PHE A 61 11.76 9.93 6.73
N ALA A 62 10.95 10.51 5.84
CA ALA A 62 11.26 11.77 5.18
C ALA A 62 10.11 12.77 5.31
N LYS A 63 10.14 13.54 6.39
CA LYS A 63 9.17 14.62 6.64
C LYS A 63 9.03 15.55 5.42
N GLY A 64 7.79 15.77 5.00
CA GLY A 64 7.44 16.68 3.91
C GLY A 64 7.60 16.11 2.50
N PHE A 65 7.96 14.83 2.36
CA PHE A 65 8.09 14.16 1.08
C PHE A 65 7.13 12.98 0.96
N SER A 66 6.67 12.74 -0.26
CA SER A 66 6.05 11.46 -0.60
C SER A 66 7.11 10.36 -0.67
N ALA A 67 6.68 9.10 -0.55
CA ALA A 67 7.56 7.94 -0.66
C ALA A 67 6.87 6.81 -1.41
N ILE A 68 7.68 6.04 -2.15
CA ILE A 68 7.31 4.68 -2.54
C ILE A 68 7.49 3.83 -1.28
N ALA A 69 6.43 3.16 -0.87
CA ALA A 69 6.40 2.35 0.33
C ALA A 69 6.04 0.91 -0.02
N ARG A 70 6.58 -0.03 0.76
CA ARG A 70 6.23 -1.45 0.73
C ARG A 70 5.89 -1.91 2.15
N LEU A 71 4.81 -2.66 2.29
CA LEU A 71 4.51 -3.42 3.50
C LEU A 71 4.45 -4.88 3.11
N GLY A 72 5.19 -5.75 3.79
CA GLY A 72 5.17 -7.18 3.48
C GLY A 72 5.76 -8.03 4.58
N VAL A 73 5.88 -9.33 4.32
CA VAL A 73 6.43 -10.29 5.27
C VAL A 73 7.80 -10.81 4.84
N LYS A 74 8.66 -11.07 5.81
CA LYS A 74 9.92 -11.78 5.65
C LYS A 74 9.96 -12.96 6.63
N GLN A 75 10.19 -14.16 6.12
CA GLN A 75 10.36 -15.35 6.97
C GLN A 75 11.66 -15.25 7.78
N ILE A 76 11.60 -15.59 9.06
CA ILE A 76 12.76 -15.52 9.99
C ILE A 76 13.33 -16.89 10.38
N ASN A 77 12.62 -17.98 10.11
CA ASN A 77 13.08 -19.34 10.38
C ASN A 77 12.53 -20.34 9.34
N GLU A 78 13.28 -21.42 9.09
CA GLU A 78 12.91 -22.47 8.13
C GLU A 78 12.23 -23.69 8.80
N GLY A 79 11.80 -23.56 10.06
CA GLY A 79 11.24 -24.66 10.84
C GLY A 79 9.79 -25.03 10.46
N ALA A 80 9.31 -26.16 11.01
CA ALA A 80 7.95 -26.68 10.79
C ALA A 80 6.81 -25.72 11.14
N ARG A 81 7.09 -24.67 11.91
CA ARG A 81 6.20 -23.54 12.16
C ARG A 81 6.92 -22.26 11.73
N PRO A 82 6.76 -21.83 10.47
CA PRO A 82 7.42 -20.63 9.99
C PRO A 82 6.91 -19.42 10.77
N ARG A 83 7.84 -18.51 11.03
CA ARG A 83 7.63 -17.23 11.68
C ARG A 83 8.05 -16.15 10.72
N TYR A 84 7.38 -15.01 10.82
CA TYR A 84 7.56 -13.89 9.93
C TYR A 84 7.82 -12.59 10.70
N GLN A 85 8.52 -11.68 10.06
CA GLN A 85 8.51 -10.26 10.38
C GLN A 85 7.64 -9.54 9.36
N VAL A 86 6.73 -8.71 9.84
CA VAL A 86 6.03 -7.73 8.98
C VAL A 86 6.91 -6.50 8.93
N ILE A 87 7.38 -6.17 7.74
CA ILE A 87 8.35 -5.10 7.48
C ILE A 87 7.68 -4.03 6.64
N TYR A 88 7.86 -2.80 7.08
CA TYR A 88 7.53 -1.60 6.34
C TYR A 88 8.81 -0.96 5.81
N GLU A 89 8.88 -0.70 4.51
CA GLU A 89 10.06 -0.17 3.83
C GLU A 89 9.67 1.07 3.00
N GLU A 90 10.57 2.04 2.87
CA GLU A 90 10.34 3.25 2.07
C GLU A 90 11.55 3.69 1.26
N LYS A 91 11.27 4.28 0.09
CA LYS A 91 12.16 5.18 -0.63
C LYS A 91 11.47 6.53 -0.85
N PRO A 92 11.91 7.60 -0.17
CA PRO A 92 11.41 8.94 -0.39
C PRO A 92 11.61 9.43 -1.84
N LEU A 93 10.59 10.07 -2.40
CA LEU A 93 10.56 10.65 -3.76
C LEU A 93 11.14 12.07 -3.77
N ARG A 94 12.34 12.28 -3.21
CA ARG A 94 12.93 13.64 -3.09
C ARG A 94 13.42 14.22 -4.40
N ASN A 95 14.08 13.39 -5.22
CA ASN A 95 14.85 13.82 -6.39
C ASN A 95 14.50 13.03 -7.66
N PHE A 96 13.42 12.26 -7.63
CA PHE A 96 12.96 11.49 -8.78
C PHE A 96 11.46 11.28 -8.70
N TYR A 97 10.83 11.15 -9.86
CA TYR A 97 9.45 10.76 -9.99
C TYR A 97 9.40 9.30 -10.42
N LEU A 98 8.41 8.55 -9.93
CA LEU A 98 8.14 7.21 -10.43
C LEU A 98 7.35 7.35 -11.74
N LYS A 99 7.89 6.86 -12.85
CA LYS A 99 7.18 6.90 -14.13
C LYS A 99 6.44 5.60 -14.42
N TYR A 100 7.12 4.49 -14.13
CA TYR A 100 6.67 3.15 -14.48
C TYR A 100 6.23 2.36 -13.26
N ASP A 101 5.34 1.39 -13.45
CA ASP A 101 4.77 0.55 -12.40
C ASP A 101 5.67 -0.58 -11.90
N ASN A 102 6.91 -0.67 -12.38
CA ASN A 102 7.87 -1.72 -12.08
C ASN A 102 9.08 -1.21 -11.27
N PHE A 103 8.82 -0.48 -10.18
CA PHE A 103 9.89 0.04 -9.34
C PHE A 103 10.88 -1.06 -8.91
N SER A 104 12.14 -0.93 -9.32
CA SER A 104 13.20 -1.92 -9.07
C SER A 104 14.34 -1.37 -8.20
N GLY A 105 14.19 -0.16 -7.65
CA GLY A 105 15.22 0.46 -6.82
C GLY A 105 15.26 -0.08 -5.38
N PRO A 106 16.36 0.14 -4.65
CA PRO A 106 16.44 -0.27 -3.24
C PRO A 106 15.57 0.62 -2.36
N PHE A 107 14.84 0.01 -1.42
CA PHE A 107 14.22 0.74 -0.31
C PHE A 107 15.32 1.15 0.69
N SER A 108 15.39 2.44 1.01
CA SER A 108 16.49 3.00 1.80
C SER A 108 16.25 2.92 3.30
N TYR A 109 15.00 2.75 3.70
CA TYR A 109 14.58 2.73 5.10
C TYR A 109 13.66 1.56 5.37
N LYS A 110 13.73 1.01 6.59
CA LYS A 110 12.88 -0.10 7.04
C LYS A 110 12.54 -0.01 8.52
N ILE A 111 11.34 -0.45 8.89
CA ILE A 111 10.90 -0.68 10.27
C ILE A 111 10.25 -2.06 10.34
N ILE A 112 10.56 -2.82 11.38
CA ILE A 112 9.82 -4.04 11.71
C ILE A 112 8.54 -3.61 12.43
N VAL A 113 7.40 -3.75 11.75
CA VAL A 113 6.09 -3.39 12.29
C VAL A 113 5.62 -4.47 13.24
N PHE A 114 5.73 -5.75 12.89
CA PHE A 114 5.41 -6.87 13.77
C PHE A 114 6.53 -7.91 13.70
N ASP A 115 6.88 -8.47 14.84
CA ASP A 115 7.89 -9.53 14.94
C ASP A 115 7.25 -10.83 15.42
N ASN A 116 7.90 -11.96 15.10
CA ASN A 116 7.49 -13.32 15.46
C ASN A 116 6.03 -13.67 15.09
N VAL A 117 5.61 -13.26 13.88
CA VAL A 117 4.26 -13.44 13.33
C VAL A 117 4.06 -14.85 12.80
N GLU A 118 2.87 -15.42 13.02
CA GLU A 118 2.44 -16.74 12.51
C GLU A 118 1.78 -16.61 11.14
N ASP A 119 0.93 -15.60 10.98
CA ASP A 119 0.22 -15.30 9.74
C ASP A 119 0.02 -13.78 9.61
N PHE A 120 0.08 -13.27 8.39
CA PHE A 120 -0.19 -11.88 8.06
C PHE A 120 -0.93 -11.79 6.75
N ARG A 121 -2.07 -11.10 6.76
CA ARG A 121 -2.92 -10.95 5.57
C ARG A 121 -3.41 -9.54 5.37
N LEU A 122 -3.48 -9.16 4.12
CA LEU A 122 -4.01 -7.91 3.63
C LEU A 122 -5.29 -8.18 2.84
N ARG A 123 -6.30 -7.35 3.07
CA ARG A 123 -7.48 -7.28 2.22
C ARG A 123 -7.76 -5.83 1.85
N TYR A 124 -8.36 -5.69 0.68
CA TYR A 124 -8.55 -4.41 0.01
C TYR A 124 -10.03 -4.25 -0.32
N PHE A 125 -10.64 -3.17 0.14
CA PHE A 125 -11.99 -2.81 -0.25
C PHE A 125 -11.95 -1.77 -1.36
N GLY A 126 -12.53 -2.08 -2.51
CA GLY A 126 -12.54 -1.14 -3.63
C GLY A 126 -13.35 -1.66 -4.81
N VAL A 127 -13.19 -0.96 -5.94
CA VAL A 127 -13.84 -1.29 -7.20
C VAL A 127 -13.40 -2.67 -7.68
N TRP A 128 -14.35 -3.42 -8.22
CA TRP A 128 -14.13 -4.65 -8.97
C TRP A 128 -15.10 -4.68 -10.14
N GLN A 129 -14.58 -5.03 -11.32
CA GLN A 129 -15.38 -5.21 -12.52
C GLN A 129 -15.73 -6.70 -12.65
N GLU A 130 -17.01 -7.03 -12.56
CA GLU A 130 -17.51 -8.38 -12.86
C GLU A 130 -17.96 -8.45 -14.32
N GLU A 131 -17.46 -9.45 -15.02
CA GLU A 131 -18.00 -9.82 -16.32
C GLU A 131 -19.11 -10.85 -16.11
N HIS A 132 -20.36 -10.39 -16.10
CA HIS A 132 -21.51 -11.27 -16.13
C HIS A 132 -21.77 -11.68 -17.59
N LYS A 133 -21.62 -12.98 -17.88
CA LYS A 133 -22.07 -13.54 -19.16
C LYS A 133 -23.59 -13.66 -19.10
N VAL A 134 -24.30 -12.63 -19.55
CA VAL A 134 -25.74 -12.73 -19.78
C VAL A 134 -25.94 -13.52 -21.07
N GLY A 135 -26.75 -14.58 -21.00
CA GLY A 135 -26.98 -15.50 -22.10
C GLY A 135 -27.32 -14.78 -23.41
N GLY A 136 -26.47 -14.97 -24.43
CA GLY A 136 -26.72 -14.60 -25.82
C GLY A 136 -26.48 -13.14 -26.24
N ALA A 137 -26.38 -12.18 -25.32
CA ALA A 137 -26.32 -10.75 -25.68
C ALA A 137 -25.27 -9.97 -24.88
N GLY A 138 -23.98 -10.24 -25.17
CA GLY A 138 -22.85 -9.45 -24.66
C GLY A 138 -22.64 -9.51 -23.14
N SER A 139 -21.39 -9.31 -22.70
CA SER A 139 -21.13 -9.04 -21.28
C SER A 139 -21.31 -7.54 -21.04
N VAL A 140 -22.21 -7.17 -20.13
CA VAL A 140 -22.24 -5.81 -19.57
C VAL A 140 -21.39 -5.85 -18.30
N PRO A 141 -20.26 -5.11 -18.24
CA PRO A 141 -19.45 -5.08 -17.04
C PRO A 141 -20.20 -4.36 -15.92
N GLU A 142 -20.39 -5.06 -14.80
CA GLU A 142 -20.95 -4.48 -13.58
C GLU A 142 -19.83 -4.02 -12.65
N ILE A 143 -19.92 -2.78 -12.17
CA ILE A 143 -18.99 -2.22 -11.21
C ILE A 143 -19.52 -2.50 -9.81
N VAL A 144 -18.86 -3.38 -9.07
CA VAL A 144 -19.21 -3.71 -7.68
C VAL A 144 -18.11 -3.27 -6.71
N TYR A 145 -18.48 -3.00 -5.46
CA TYR A 145 -17.54 -2.69 -4.39
C TYR A 145 -17.49 -3.83 -3.39
N LYS A 146 -16.32 -4.46 -3.23
CA LYS A 146 -16.16 -5.59 -2.32
C LYS A 146 -14.75 -5.68 -1.76
N TRP A 147 -14.62 -6.47 -0.68
CA TRP A 147 -13.33 -6.88 -0.13
C TRP A 147 -12.68 -7.94 -1.00
N GLN A 148 -11.38 -7.80 -1.23
CA GLN A 148 -10.59 -8.63 -2.13
C GLN A 148 -9.23 -8.94 -1.48
N ASN A 149 -8.60 -10.06 -1.84
CA ASN A 149 -7.26 -10.43 -1.33
C ASN A 149 -6.13 -9.87 -2.20
N SER A 150 -6.48 -9.28 -3.35
CA SER A 150 -5.54 -8.54 -4.19
C SER A 150 -6.22 -7.32 -4.79
N PHE A 151 -5.44 -6.30 -5.11
CA PHE A 151 -5.93 -5.09 -5.75
C PHE A 151 -4.79 -4.44 -6.53
N TYR A 152 -4.99 -4.22 -7.83
CA TYR A 152 -3.97 -3.63 -8.69
C TYR A 152 -4.52 -2.36 -9.31
N GLY A 153 -3.82 -1.24 -9.14
CA GLY A 153 -4.28 0.06 -9.61
C GLY A 153 -4.45 0.11 -11.12
N LYS A 154 -3.56 -0.56 -11.86
CA LYS A 154 -3.66 -0.77 -13.31
C LYS A 154 -4.94 -1.50 -13.73
N LYS A 155 -5.31 -2.56 -13.02
CA LYS A 155 -6.48 -3.39 -13.36
C LYS A 155 -7.80 -2.68 -13.04
N ASN A 156 -7.83 -1.99 -11.89
CA ASN A 156 -9.06 -1.39 -11.37
C ASN A 156 -9.20 0.10 -11.72
N MET A 157 -8.19 0.71 -12.36
CA MET A 157 -8.09 2.14 -12.64
C MET A 157 -8.37 3.03 -11.41
N ALA A 158 -8.00 2.53 -10.23
CA ALA A 158 -8.31 3.13 -8.93
C ALA A 158 -7.30 2.66 -7.87
N ILE A 159 -7.37 3.23 -6.67
CA ILE A 159 -6.76 2.69 -5.45
C ILE A 159 -7.86 2.12 -4.54
N PRO A 160 -7.54 1.21 -3.59
CA PRO A 160 -8.54 0.76 -2.64
C PRO A 160 -9.02 1.92 -1.76
N ARG A 161 -10.24 1.82 -1.24
CA ARG A 161 -10.83 2.78 -0.32
C ARG A 161 -10.53 2.45 1.14
N LYS A 162 -10.40 1.15 1.44
CA LYS A 162 -10.06 0.66 2.78
C LYS A 162 -9.09 -0.50 2.68
N LEU A 163 -8.28 -0.62 3.72
CA LEU A 163 -7.39 -1.74 3.97
C LEU A 163 -7.82 -2.45 5.24
N GLU A 164 -7.65 -3.76 5.24
CA GLU A 164 -7.73 -4.60 6.43
C GLU A 164 -6.42 -5.37 6.54
N LEU A 165 -5.78 -5.28 7.71
CA LEU A 165 -4.54 -5.97 8.03
C LEU A 165 -4.83 -6.93 9.17
N THR A 166 -4.67 -8.23 8.94
CA THR A 166 -4.77 -9.26 9.98
C THR A 166 -3.37 -9.73 10.33
N VAL A 167 -3.05 -9.80 11.62
CA VAL A 167 -1.81 -10.39 12.16
C VAL A 167 -2.17 -11.48 13.15
N VAL A 168 -1.52 -12.63 13.07
CA VAL A 168 -1.63 -13.70 14.07
C VAL A 168 -0.30 -13.85 14.81
N ARG A 169 -0.30 -13.78 16.15
CA ARG A 169 0.88 -13.92 17.01
C ARG A 169 0.54 -14.69 18.28
N ALA A 170 1.30 -15.74 18.58
CA ALA A 170 1.08 -16.58 19.76
C ALA A 170 -0.39 -17.06 19.88
N GLY A 171 -1.00 -17.44 18.74
CA GLY A 171 -2.41 -17.83 18.67
C GLY A 171 -3.43 -16.68 18.72
N ASN A 172 -3.02 -15.45 19.02
CA ASN A 172 -3.92 -14.29 19.05
C ASN A 172 -4.03 -13.64 17.67
N ARG A 173 -5.26 -13.37 17.24
CA ARG A 173 -5.56 -12.66 15.98
C ARG A 173 -5.89 -11.20 16.26
N GLU A 174 -5.13 -10.29 15.66
CA GLU A 174 -5.36 -8.85 15.68
C GLU A 174 -5.74 -8.37 14.27
N THR A 175 -6.81 -7.59 14.15
CA THR A 175 -7.25 -7.01 12.87
C THR A 175 -7.28 -5.49 12.96
N PHE A 176 -6.65 -4.83 12.00
CA PHE A 176 -6.60 -3.37 11.87
C PHE A 176 -7.31 -2.95 10.58
N HIS A 177 -8.23 -2.00 10.68
CA HIS A 177 -8.86 -1.39 9.53
C HIS A 177 -8.33 0.03 9.33
N CYS A 178 -8.01 0.36 8.09
CA CYS A 178 -7.51 1.66 7.70
C CYS A 178 -8.36 2.18 6.55
N GLN A 179 -8.92 3.38 6.70
CA GLN A 179 -9.55 4.07 5.57
C GLN A 179 -8.48 4.85 4.83
N ILE A 180 -8.40 4.67 3.52
CA ILE A 180 -7.53 5.51 2.71
C ILE A 180 -8.26 6.84 2.53
N ILE A 181 -7.60 7.91 2.94
CA ILE A 181 -8.08 9.28 2.82
C ILE A 181 -7.25 9.91 1.72
N PRO A 182 -7.72 9.90 0.47
CA PRO A 182 -7.05 10.57 -0.64
C PRO A 182 -7.23 12.09 -0.47
N THR A 183 -6.67 12.67 0.59
CA THR A 183 -6.63 14.11 0.77
C THR A 183 -5.53 14.63 -0.14
N ASN A 184 -5.98 15.31 -1.20
CA ASN A 184 -5.10 15.90 -2.18
C ASN A 184 -4.72 17.31 -1.69
N VAL A 185 -3.76 17.41 -0.77
CA VAL A 185 -3.30 18.71 -0.22
C VAL A 185 -2.72 19.62 -1.32
N PHE A 186 -2.37 19.07 -2.49
CA PHE A 186 -1.67 19.75 -3.57
C PHE A 186 -2.43 19.87 -4.91
N LYS A 187 -3.71 19.46 -4.99
CA LYS A 187 -4.51 19.63 -6.23
C LYS A 187 -4.77 21.11 -6.59
N GLN A 188 -4.62 22.04 -5.63
CA GLN A 188 -4.63 23.47 -5.94
C GLN A 188 -3.40 23.92 -6.74
N SER A 189 -2.27 23.22 -6.63
CA SER A 189 -1.02 23.54 -7.33
C SER A 189 -0.81 22.74 -8.61
N PHE A 190 -1.40 21.55 -8.77
CA PHE A 190 -1.22 20.70 -9.96
C PHE A 190 -1.83 21.31 -11.25
N PHE A 191 -2.77 22.24 -11.12
CA PHE A 191 -3.36 22.97 -12.26
C PHE A 191 -2.74 24.35 -12.50
N ARG A 192 -1.76 24.79 -11.69
CA ARG A 192 -1.01 26.01 -12.01
C ARG A 192 0.09 25.65 -13.01
N ARG A 193 -0.22 25.82 -14.30
CA ARG A 193 0.71 25.76 -15.45
C ARG A 193 1.76 26.90 -15.45
N GLU A 194 2.18 27.36 -14.28
CA GLU A 194 3.15 28.45 -14.15
C GLU A 194 4.39 27.95 -13.41
N PHE A 195 4.99 26.85 -13.89
CA PHE A 195 6.41 26.51 -13.78
C PHE A 195 6.79 25.59 -14.95
#